data_AF-A0A8B9QYL2-F1
#
_entry.id   AF-A0A8B9QYL2-F1
#
_cell.length_a   1.000
_cell.length_b   1.000
_cell.length_c   1.000
_cell.angle_alpha   90.00
_cell.angle_beta   90.00
_cell.angle_gamma   90.00
#
_symmetry.space_group_name_H-M   'P 1'
#
loop_
_entity.id
_entity.type
_entity.pdbx_description
1 polymer ?
#
loop_
_entity_poly.entity_id
_entity_poly.type
_entity_poly.pdbx_seq_one_letter_code
_entity_poly.pdbx_strand_id
1 'polypeptide(L)'
;MLSRSQRVYPGPWEARGMPRRGKLLFLFCPLENTCNRKRLDLVFIIDSSRSVRPYDFEKVKEFILTILQFLDISPDATRVGLIQYGSTVKHEFSLKTFRRKQEIERAVRRMMHLATGTMTGLAIQYAVNIAFSESEGARPLSQNVPRIIMIVTDGRPQDPVAEIAAKARNSGILIFAIGVGRVDMNTLKSIGSEPHEEHVFLVANFSQIETLTSAFQTKLFPHMCSIVEHRCDHFCINTPGSYECRCKQGYILNADQKTCSTQDLCAVEKHACEQICVNTPGSYVCQCYEGYELDANGKNCIGEYEFSCFPVVDYCAVDNQGCQHECVNTEDSYYCRCYPGFILNPDKRTCRILSKVSFYQSWGGYKAEEN
;
A
#
# COMPACT_ATOMS: atom_id res chain seq x y z
N MET A 1 -48.55 -26.76 20.41
CA MET A 1 -49.49 -27.45 19.50
C MET A 1 -50.25 -26.41 18.72
N LEU A 2 -50.32 -26.60 17.39
CA LEU A 2 -51.25 -25.98 16.41
C LEU A 2 -51.08 -24.47 16.14
N SER A 3 -51.22 -23.92 14.94
CA SER A 3 -51.06 -24.35 13.54
C SER A 3 -51.41 -23.13 12.68
N ARG A 4 -50.65 -22.95 11.58
CA ARG A 4 -50.87 -22.15 10.36
C ARG A 4 -52.30 -21.66 10.04
N SER A 5 -52.36 -20.49 9.36
CA SER A 5 -53.22 -20.15 8.20
C SER A 5 -53.35 -18.61 8.08
N GLN A 6 -53.35 -17.87 6.96
CA GLN A 6 -53.25 -18.10 5.50
C GLN A 6 -52.97 -16.75 4.80
N ARG A 7 -52.51 -16.85 3.54
CA ARG A 7 -52.28 -15.79 2.54
C ARG A 7 -53.57 -15.14 2.03
N VAL A 8 -53.48 -13.86 1.59
CA VAL A 8 -54.35 -13.29 0.53
C VAL A 8 -53.54 -12.34 -0.38
N TYR A 9 -53.55 -12.62 -1.68
CA TYR A 9 -53.38 -11.77 -2.89
C TYR A 9 -54.39 -12.38 -3.92
N PRO A 10 -54.84 -11.77 -5.06
CA PRO A 10 -54.26 -10.65 -5.84
C PRO A 10 -55.24 -9.68 -6.61
N GLY A 11 -54.69 -8.58 -7.18
CA GLY A 11 -54.98 -8.01 -8.54
C GLY A 11 -56.14 -7.00 -8.77
N PRO A 12 -56.33 -6.43 -10.00
CA PRO A 12 -55.36 -5.81 -10.95
C PRO A 12 -55.89 -4.51 -11.67
N TRP A 13 -55.11 -3.98 -12.65
CA TRP A 13 -55.34 -2.90 -13.66
C TRP A 13 -55.25 -1.43 -13.16
N GLU A 14 -54.60 -0.45 -13.82
CA GLU A 14 -54.30 -0.25 -15.24
C GLU A 14 -53.07 0.68 -15.41
N ALA A 15 -52.24 0.37 -16.41
CA ALA A 15 -51.10 1.17 -16.84
C ALA A 15 -51.53 2.33 -17.74
N ARG A 16 -50.92 3.51 -17.58
CA ARG A 16 -50.75 4.49 -18.67
C ARG A 16 -49.64 5.50 -18.38
N GLY A 17 -48.54 5.38 -19.13
CA GLY A 17 -47.82 6.50 -19.75
C GLY A 17 -46.86 7.36 -18.91
N MET A 18 -45.56 7.11 -19.08
CA MET A 18 -44.45 8.04 -18.76
C MET A 18 -44.60 9.43 -19.42
N PRO A 19 -43.96 10.45 -18.82
CA PRO A 19 -43.00 11.24 -19.58
C PRO A 19 -41.58 11.20 -18.99
N ARG A 20 -40.63 11.60 -19.85
CA ARG A 20 -39.21 11.29 -19.85
C ARG A 20 -38.38 12.25 -18.98
N ARG A 21 -37.34 11.67 -18.35
CA ARG A 21 -36.02 12.25 -17.96
C ARG A 21 -35.99 13.47 -17.04
N GLY A 22 -35.51 13.26 -15.81
CA GLY A 22 -34.95 14.31 -14.96
C GLY A 22 -34.68 13.88 -13.52
N LYS A 23 -33.52 13.23 -13.29
CA LYS A 23 -32.79 13.06 -12.02
C LYS A 23 -33.53 13.39 -10.71
N LEU A 24 -33.98 12.35 -10.00
CA LEU A 24 -34.20 12.40 -8.56
C LEU A 24 -32.83 12.29 -7.86
N LEU A 25 -32.14 13.42 -7.71
CA LEU A 25 -31.05 13.53 -6.74
C LEU A 25 -31.71 13.62 -5.36
N PHE A 26 -31.88 12.48 -4.70
CA PHE A 26 -31.81 12.48 -3.24
C PHE A 26 -30.45 13.06 -2.88
N LEU A 27 -30.46 14.20 -2.18
CA LEU A 27 -29.28 14.75 -1.52
C LEU A 27 -28.78 13.70 -0.52
N PHE A 28 -27.85 12.86 -1.00
CA PHE A 28 -26.86 12.22 -0.19
C PHE A 28 -26.27 13.29 0.73
N CYS A 29 -26.47 13.15 2.04
CA CYS A 29 -25.48 13.62 2.98
C CYS A 29 -24.29 12.66 2.82
N PRO A 30 -23.16 13.09 2.23
CA PRO A 30 -21.95 12.29 2.39
C PRO A 30 -21.63 12.38 3.88
N LEU A 31 -21.66 11.25 4.58
CA LEU A 31 -20.96 11.14 5.86
C LEU A 31 -19.57 11.71 5.62
N GLU A 32 -19.35 12.87 6.22
CA GLU A 32 -18.14 13.63 6.10
C GLU A 32 -16.99 12.71 6.52
N ASN A 33 -16.24 12.22 5.53
CA ASN A 33 -14.82 11.96 5.71
C ASN A 33 -14.15 13.33 5.92
N THR A 34 -14.44 13.99 7.04
CA THR A 34 -13.56 15.02 7.58
C THR A 34 -12.31 14.27 8.00
N CYS A 35 -11.37 14.16 7.07
CA CYS A 35 -9.97 14.00 7.41
C CYS A 35 -9.69 15.10 8.44
N ASN A 36 -9.61 14.72 9.73
CA ASN A 36 -9.46 15.65 10.84
C ASN A 36 -8.04 16.21 10.72
N ARG A 37 -7.84 17.18 9.82
CA ARG A 37 -6.56 17.86 9.61
C ARG A 37 -6.18 18.45 10.96
N LYS A 38 -5.22 17.81 11.62
CA LYS A 38 -4.79 18.23 12.95
C LYS A 38 -4.22 19.63 12.84
N ARG A 39 -4.94 20.56 13.46
CA ARG A 39 -4.58 21.97 13.55
C ARG A 39 -3.40 22.10 14.50
N LEU A 40 -2.36 22.82 14.08
CA LEU A 40 -1.16 23.08 14.90
C LEU A 40 -0.61 24.50 14.66
N ASP A 41 -0.34 25.26 15.73
CA ASP A 41 0.43 26.51 15.66
C ASP A 41 1.86 26.24 16.14
N LEU A 42 2.83 26.30 15.23
CA LEU A 42 4.25 26.04 15.50
C LEU A 42 5.08 27.32 15.34
N VAL A 43 5.88 27.66 16.35
CA VAL A 43 6.84 28.77 16.28
C VAL A 43 8.25 28.25 16.48
N PHE A 44 9.11 28.48 15.49
CA PHE A 44 10.55 28.24 15.62
C PHE A 44 11.22 29.41 16.32
N ILE A 45 12.04 29.13 17.33
CA ILE A 45 12.87 30.10 18.03
C ILE A 45 14.33 29.73 17.79
N ILE A 46 15.03 30.52 16.98
CA ILE A 46 16.36 30.18 16.50
C ILE A 46 17.42 31.08 17.13
N ASP A 47 18.37 30.46 17.82
CA ASP A 47 19.56 31.14 18.31
C ASP A 47 20.44 31.58 17.14
N SER A 48 20.68 32.88 17.08
CA SER A 48 21.57 33.50 16.11
C SER A 48 22.61 34.38 16.80
N SER A 49 22.99 34.00 18.01
CA SER A 49 24.06 34.62 18.75
C SER A 49 25.42 34.40 18.07
N ARG A 50 26.45 35.06 18.61
CA ARG A 50 27.83 35.00 18.13
C ARG A 50 28.48 33.62 18.30
N SER A 51 28.02 32.78 19.23
CA SER A 51 28.54 31.43 19.41
C SER A 51 28.21 30.52 18.23
N VAL A 52 27.05 30.74 17.61
CA VAL A 52 26.64 30.04 16.39
C VAL A 52 27.45 30.58 15.21
N ARG A 53 28.28 29.75 14.60
CA ARG A 53 29.06 30.17 13.42
C ARG A 53 28.16 30.25 12.18
N PRO A 54 28.48 31.07 11.17
CA PRO A 54 27.68 31.16 9.94
C PRO A 54 27.43 29.82 9.25
N TYR A 55 28.43 28.94 9.22
CA TYR A 55 28.29 27.57 8.68
C TYR A 55 27.30 26.72 9.48
N ASP A 56 27.34 26.82 10.81
CA ASP A 56 26.42 26.13 11.71
C ASP A 56 24.99 26.67 11.58
N PHE A 57 24.85 27.99 11.35
CA PHE A 57 23.55 28.62 11.11
C PHE A 57 22.89 28.12 9.81
N GLU A 58 23.66 27.88 8.75
CA GLU A 58 23.13 27.23 7.54
C GLU A 58 22.61 25.81 7.81
N LYS A 59 23.25 25.06 8.71
CA LYS A 59 22.73 23.75 9.15
C LYS A 59 21.42 23.85 9.92
N VAL A 60 21.24 24.91 10.71
CA VAL A 60 19.93 25.18 11.36
C VAL A 60 18.86 25.49 10.31
N LYS A 61 19.18 26.24 9.26
CA LYS A 61 18.24 26.51 8.15
C LYS A 61 17.84 25.21 7.46
N GLU A 62 18.80 24.34 7.14
CA GLU A 62 18.51 23.01 6.55
C GLU A 62 17.66 22.13 7.48
N PHE A 63 17.90 22.17 8.79
CA PHE A 63 17.08 21.48 9.77
C PHE A 63 15.63 21.95 9.76
N ILE A 64 15.40 23.27 9.77
CA ILE A 64 14.05 23.84 9.68
C ILE A 64 13.40 23.41 8.37
N LEU A 65 14.09 23.54 7.23
CA LEU A 65 13.58 23.11 5.93
C LEU A 65 13.19 21.63 5.94
N THR A 66 14.01 20.79 6.56
CA THR A 66 13.73 19.35 6.72
C THR A 66 12.46 19.12 7.53
N ILE A 67 12.25 19.81 8.65
CA ILE A 67 11.01 19.68 9.43
C ILE A 67 9.79 20.16 8.63
N LEU A 68 9.92 21.29 7.91
CA LEU A 68 8.83 21.80 7.07
C LEU A 68 8.40 20.77 6.02
N GLN A 69 9.29 19.87 5.59
CA GLN A 69 8.94 18.79 4.66
C GLN A 69 7.81 17.90 5.17
N PHE A 70 7.74 17.67 6.49
CA PHE A 70 6.77 16.76 7.11
C PHE A 70 5.49 17.43 7.61
N LEU A 71 5.42 18.76 7.58
CA LEU A 71 4.23 19.51 8.03
C LEU A 71 3.23 19.73 6.88
N ASP A 72 1.94 19.50 7.15
CA ASP A 72 0.84 19.96 6.30
C ASP A 72 0.55 21.44 6.59
N ILE A 73 1.26 22.32 5.87
CA ILE A 73 1.19 23.77 6.05
C ILE A 73 0.03 24.33 5.25
N SER A 74 -0.98 24.83 5.96
CA SER A 74 -2.10 25.59 5.40
C SER A 74 -2.80 26.39 6.49
N PRO A 75 -3.60 27.43 6.15
CA PRO A 75 -4.34 28.21 7.13
C PRO A 75 -5.27 27.38 8.03
N ASP A 76 -5.73 26.22 7.54
CA ASP A 76 -6.68 25.32 8.19
C ASP A 76 -6.03 24.10 8.86
N ALA A 77 -4.72 23.89 8.67
CA ALA A 77 -3.93 22.82 9.28
C ALA A 77 -2.79 23.41 10.14
N THR A 78 -1.56 23.38 9.67
CA THR A 78 -0.39 23.90 10.40
C THR A 78 -0.08 25.34 10.00
N ARG A 79 0.01 26.23 10.99
CA ARG A 79 0.55 27.60 10.83
C ARG A 79 1.94 27.64 11.44
N VAL A 80 2.88 28.27 10.73
CA VAL A 80 4.28 28.32 11.14
C VAL A 80 4.73 29.77 11.28
N GLY A 81 5.29 30.10 12.44
CA GLY A 81 5.99 31.35 12.70
C GLY A 81 7.47 31.08 12.93
N LEU A 82 8.31 32.09 12.75
CA LEU A 82 9.72 31.99 13.03
C LEU A 82 10.23 33.29 13.63
N ILE A 83 10.92 33.16 14.75
CA ILE A 83 11.70 34.22 15.36
C ILE A 83 13.15 33.80 15.48
N GLN A 84 14.02 34.76 15.28
CA GLN A 84 15.45 34.63 15.46
C GLN A 84 15.84 35.54 16.62
N TYR A 85 16.76 35.12 17.47
CA TYR A 85 17.19 35.95 18.59
C TYR A 85 18.72 36.04 18.69
N GLY A 86 19.15 37.15 19.25
CA GLY A 86 20.52 37.38 19.69
C GLY A 86 20.49 38.28 20.92
N SER A 87 21.05 39.49 20.83
CA SER A 87 20.82 40.56 21.82
C SER A 87 19.39 41.12 21.75
N THR A 88 18.73 40.97 20.61
CA THR A 88 17.35 41.39 20.38
C THR A 88 16.60 40.25 19.68
N VAL A 89 15.27 40.29 19.73
CA VAL A 89 14.41 39.35 19.00
C VAL A 89 14.07 39.95 17.65
N LYS A 90 14.42 39.25 16.57
CA LYS A 90 14.02 39.55 15.21
C LYS A 90 12.87 38.63 14.81
N HIS A 91 11.72 39.24 14.54
CA HIS A 91 10.52 38.55 14.09
C HIS A 91 10.59 38.38 12.56
N GLU A 92 11.02 37.20 12.09
CA GLU A 92 11.21 36.95 10.65
C GLU A 92 9.87 36.84 9.92
N PHE A 93 8.92 36.09 10.49
CA PHE A 93 7.54 36.05 10.03
C PHE A 93 6.60 35.45 11.08
N SER A 94 5.33 35.91 11.08
CA SER A 94 4.29 35.39 11.97
C SER A 94 3.43 34.29 11.37
N LEU A 95 2.60 33.67 12.22
CA LEU A 95 1.67 32.59 11.87
C LEU A 95 0.66 32.96 10.76
N LYS A 96 0.40 34.26 10.55
CA LYS A 96 -0.46 34.77 9.46
C LYS A 96 0.28 35.16 8.18
N THR A 97 1.62 35.30 8.22
CA THR A 97 2.39 35.94 7.15
C THR A 97 2.36 35.12 5.86
N PHE A 98 2.60 33.81 5.96
CA PHE A 98 2.65 32.91 4.81
C PHE A 98 1.58 31.83 4.91
N ARG A 99 0.99 31.48 3.76
CA ARG A 99 -0.05 30.44 3.67
C ARG A 99 0.45 29.18 2.97
N ARG A 100 1.53 29.29 2.20
CA ARG A 100 2.09 28.19 1.42
C ARG A 100 3.50 27.85 1.89
N LYS A 101 3.79 26.55 1.95
CA LYS A 101 5.09 26.01 2.33
C LYS A 101 6.26 26.61 1.53
N GLN A 102 6.09 26.77 0.21
CA GLN A 102 7.16 27.30 -0.65
C GLN A 102 7.55 28.75 -0.32
N GLU A 103 6.66 29.53 0.32
CA GLU A 103 6.96 30.90 0.76
C GLU A 103 7.79 30.89 2.04
N ILE A 104 7.42 30.04 2.99
CA ILE A 104 8.16 29.82 4.25
C ILE A 104 9.56 29.31 3.95
N GLU A 105 9.70 28.30 3.08
CA GLU A 105 11.01 27.77 2.69
C GLU A 105 11.91 28.85 2.08
N ARG A 106 11.36 29.74 1.25
CA ARG A 106 12.09 30.89 0.68
C ARG A 106 12.48 31.90 1.76
N ALA A 107 11.61 32.17 2.73
CA ALA A 107 11.91 33.06 3.84
C ALA A 107 13.04 32.49 4.71
N VAL A 108 12.95 31.22 5.09
CA VAL A 108 13.98 30.50 5.86
C VAL A 108 15.34 30.55 5.14
N ARG A 109 15.39 30.28 3.83
CA ARG A 109 16.64 30.34 3.05
C ARG A 109 17.29 31.74 3.02
N ARG A 110 16.50 32.80 3.16
CA ARG A 110 16.95 34.20 3.13
C ARG A 110 17.32 34.77 4.51
N MET A 111 17.13 34.01 5.59
CA MET A 111 17.50 34.47 6.92
C MET A 111 18.99 34.78 7.00
N MET A 112 19.31 35.88 7.65
CA MET A 112 20.69 36.35 7.86
C MET A 112 21.07 36.20 9.33
N HIS A 113 22.27 35.69 9.58
CA HIS A 113 22.80 35.52 10.94
C HIS A 113 23.09 36.89 11.61
N LEU A 114 22.56 37.10 12.81
CA LEU A 114 22.69 38.33 13.60
C LEU A 114 24.05 38.47 14.29
N ALA A 115 24.67 37.37 14.75
CA ALA A 115 25.95 37.34 15.46
C ALA A 115 26.05 38.25 16.72
N THR A 116 24.96 38.39 17.48
CA THR A 116 24.89 39.23 18.70
C THR A 116 24.86 38.39 20.00
N GLY A 117 24.40 38.94 21.13
CA GLY A 117 24.30 38.22 22.43
C GLY A 117 23.29 37.07 22.43
N THR A 118 22.94 36.54 23.61
CA THR A 118 22.09 35.34 23.73
C THR A 118 20.98 35.54 24.77
N MET A 119 19.93 36.26 24.39
CA MET A 119 18.77 36.55 25.24
C MET A 119 17.62 35.55 25.00
N THR A 120 17.82 34.31 25.47
CA THR A 120 16.89 33.19 25.25
C THR A 120 15.57 33.39 26.01
N GLY A 121 15.62 33.89 27.24
CA GLY A 121 14.43 34.17 28.04
C GLY A 121 13.54 35.22 27.39
N LEU A 122 14.14 36.30 26.88
CA LEU A 122 13.44 37.32 26.09
C LEU A 122 12.77 36.72 24.85
N ALA A 123 13.41 35.80 24.14
CA ALA A 123 12.84 35.16 22.96
C ALA A 123 11.60 34.31 23.31
N ILE A 124 11.65 33.53 24.39
CA ILE A 124 10.50 32.75 24.87
C ILE A 124 9.37 33.70 25.29
N GLN A 125 9.69 34.76 26.03
CA GLN A 125 8.69 35.75 26.45
C GLN A 125 8.02 36.44 25.25
N TYR A 126 8.81 36.80 24.23
CA TYR A 126 8.31 37.36 22.98
C TYR A 126 7.37 36.39 22.26
N ALA A 127 7.72 35.10 22.23
CA ALA A 127 6.87 34.08 21.62
C ALA A 127 5.50 34.00 22.32
N VAL A 128 5.48 33.96 23.65
CA VAL A 128 4.25 33.90 24.45
C VAL A 128 3.38 35.14 24.25
N ASN A 129 3.97 36.34 24.30
CA ASN A 129 3.21 37.59 24.31
C ASN A 129 2.82 38.09 22.91
N ILE A 130 3.65 37.80 21.90
CA ILE A 130 3.52 38.39 20.56
C ILE A 130 3.30 37.31 19.51
N ALA A 131 4.21 36.32 19.37
CA ALA A 131 4.11 35.35 18.28
C ALA A 131 2.84 34.47 18.36
N PHE A 132 2.40 34.12 19.57
CA PHE A 132 1.14 33.39 19.82
C PHE A 132 -0.07 34.29 20.08
N SER A 133 0.01 35.59 19.77
CA SER A 133 -1.14 36.48 19.81
C SER A 133 -2.08 36.22 18.61
N GLU A 134 -3.38 36.43 18.81
CA GLU A 134 -4.35 36.34 17.72
C GLU A 134 -4.08 37.38 16.63
N SER A 135 -3.56 38.56 17.02
CA SER A 135 -3.09 39.58 16.08
C SER A 135 -1.98 39.08 15.18
N GLU A 136 -1.11 38.18 15.63
CA GLU A 136 -0.05 37.56 14.82
C GLU A 136 -0.48 36.25 14.14
N GLY A 137 -1.76 35.89 14.22
CA GLY A 137 -2.33 34.76 13.49
C GLY A 137 -2.41 33.46 14.27
N ALA A 138 -2.12 33.48 15.58
CA ALA A 138 -2.42 32.35 16.43
C ALA A 138 -3.92 32.12 16.50
N ARG A 139 -4.33 30.85 16.60
CA ARG A 139 -5.75 30.53 16.76
C ARG A 139 -6.20 30.80 18.20
N PRO A 140 -7.44 31.26 18.40
CA PRO A 140 -7.99 31.49 19.74
C PRO A 140 -7.85 30.25 20.62
N LEU A 141 -7.58 30.46 21.91
CA LEU A 141 -7.45 29.36 22.88
C LEU A 141 -8.73 28.51 22.97
N SER A 142 -9.90 29.10 22.70
CA SER A 142 -11.19 28.40 22.65
C SER A 142 -11.27 27.31 21.57
N GLN A 143 -10.42 27.36 20.54
CA GLN A 143 -10.34 26.31 19.51
C GLN A 143 -9.51 25.10 19.95
N ASN A 144 -8.87 25.17 21.12
CA ASN A 144 -8.03 24.11 21.69
C ASN A 144 -6.97 23.57 20.71
N VAL A 145 -6.36 24.48 19.93
CA VAL A 145 -5.31 24.11 18.99
C VAL A 145 -3.98 24.03 19.71
N PRO A 146 -3.23 22.92 19.59
CA PRO A 146 -1.88 22.80 20.14
C PRO A 146 -0.97 23.94 19.68
N ARG A 147 -0.24 24.51 20.64
CA ARG A 147 0.79 25.53 20.41
C ARG A 147 2.14 24.94 20.76
N ILE A 148 3.07 24.97 19.82
CA ILE A 148 4.39 24.37 19.98
C ILE A 148 5.48 25.42 19.73
N ILE A 149 6.42 25.53 20.67
CA ILE A 149 7.70 26.20 20.49
C ILE A 149 8.74 25.15 20.16
N MET A 150 9.50 25.35 19.09
CA MET A 150 10.72 24.60 18.83
C MET A 150 11.92 25.54 18.93
N ILE A 151 12.71 25.38 20.00
CA ILE A 151 13.87 26.21 20.26
C ILE A 151 15.16 25.47 19.92
N VAL A 152 16.03 26.11 19.12
CA VAL A 152 17.36 25.59 18.77
C VAL A 152 18.39 26.56 19.32
N THR A 153 19.25 26.10 20.23
CA THR A 153 20.28 26.91 20.89
C THR A 153 21.59 26.14 21.05
N ASP A 154 22.72 26.84 20.99
CA ASP A 154 24.06 26.27 21.15
C ASP A 154 24.73 26.60 22.50
N GLY A 155 24.03 27.37 23.35
CA GLY A 155 24.69 28.16 24.36
C GLY A 155 24.01 28.20 25.73
N ARG A 156 24.68 28.93 26.63
CA ARG A 156 24.14 29.30 27.94
C ARG A 156 23.38 30.62 27.79
N PRO A 157 22.13 30.70 28.23
CA PRO A 157 21.37 31.94 28.19
C PRO A 157 22.07 33.01 29.05
N GLN A 158 22.02 34.26 28.61
CA GLN A 158 22.56 35.41 29.33
C GLN A 158 21.50 36.07 30.24
N ASP A 159 20.29 35.54 30.25
CA ASP A 159 19.12 36.00 30.97
C ASP A 159 18.38 34.84 31.70
N PRO A 160 17.48 35.15 32.66
CA PRO A 160 16.70 34.12 33.34
C PRO A 160 15.75 33.39 32.39
N VAL A 161 15.90 32.07 32.26
CA VAL A 161 15.06 31.25 31.35
C VAL A 161 14.04 30.38 32.06
N ALA A 162 14.35 29.86 33.25
CA ALA A 162 13.56 28.80 33.87
C ALA A 162 12.13 29.26 34.21
N GLU A 163 11.98 30.44 34.80
CA GLU A 163 10.67 30.99 35.17
C GLU A 163 9.84 31.35 33.94
N ILE A 164 10.47 31.93 32.92
CA ILE A 164 9.79 32.33 31.66
C ILE A 164 9.32 31.09 30.91
N ALA A 165 10.16 30.06 30.81
CA ALA A 165 9.81 28.79 30.20
C ALA A 165 8.70 28.09 30.99
N ALA A 166 8.74 28.10 32.33
CA ALA A 166 7.68 27.56 33.16
C ALA A 166 6.34 28.27 32.91
N LYS A 167 6.35 29.61 32.80
CA LYS A 167 5.14 30.38 32.45
C LYS A 167 4.59 30.02 31.07
N ALA A 168 5.46 29.84 30.08
CA ALA A 168 5.06 29.39 28.75
C ALA A 168 4.40 28.00 28.79
N ARG A 169 5.03 27.03 29.48
CA ARG A 169 4.47 25.67 29.66
C ARG A 169 3.14 25.68 30.39
N ASN A 170 3.02 26.44 31.47
CA ASN A 170 1.79 26.59 32.24
C ASN A 170 0.66 27.26 31.44
N SER A 171 0.99 27.95 30.35
CA SER A 171 0.01 28.53 29.40
C SER A 171 -0.43 27.53 28.32
N GLY A 172 -0.06 26.25 28.43
CA GLY A 172 -0.42 25.20 27.48
C GLY A 172 0.45 25.17 26.21
N ILE A 173 1.61 25.85 26.21
CA ILE A 173 2.55 25.82 25.10
C ILE A 173 3.56 24.69 25.34
N LEU A 174 3.65 23.77 24.40
CA LEU A 174 4.62 22.68 24.43
C LEU A 174 5.96 23.16 23.86
N ILE A 175 7.06 22.94 24.59
CA ILE A 175 8.40 23.44 24.23
C ILE A 175 9.32 22.27 23.93
N PHE A 176 9.75 22.15 22.67
CA PHE A 176 10.84 21.27 22.25
C PHE A 176 12.15 22.04 22.28
N ALA A 177 13.09 21.62 23.13
CA ALA A 177 14.38 22.26 23.32
C ALA A 177 15.51 21.44 22.69
N ILE A 178 16.19 22.02 21.72
CA ILE A 178 17.30 21.41 20.99
C ILE A 178 18.58 22.15 21.34
N GLY A 179 19.42 21.52 22.13
CA GLY A 179 20.77 21.98 22.45
C GLY A 179 21.77 21.45 21.44
N VAL A 180 22.67 22.30 20.95
CA VAL A 180 23.73 21.91 20.04
C VAL A 180 25.10 22.18 20.62
N GLY A 181 26.00 21.20 20.58
CA GLY A 181 27.35 21.34 21.10
C GLY A 181 27.40 21.22 22.63
N ARG A 182 28.07 22.17 23.29
CA ARG A 182 28.34 22.11 24.74
C ARG A 182 27.29 22.88 25.53
N VAL A 183 26.06 22.37 25.52
CA VAL A 183 24.95 22.91 26.31
C VAL A 183 24.79 22.13 27.61
N ASP A 184 24.50 22.83 28.70
CA ASP A 184 24.18 22.22 29.98
C ASP A 184 22.77 21.61 29.95
N MET A 185 22.67 20.30 30.18
CA MET A 185 21.39 19.58 30.09
C MET A 185 20.36 20.05 31.11
N ASN A 186 20.77 20.49 32.30
CA ASN A 186 19.83 20.98 33.31
C ASN A 186 19.18 22.29 32.86
N THR A 187 19.98 23.17 32.25
CA THR A 187 19.49 24.41 31.64
C THR A 187 18.52 24.09 30.49
N LEU A 188 18.86 23.15 29.62
CA LEU A 188 17.99 22.77 28.50
C LEU A 188 16.67 22.13 28.96
N LYS A 189 16.73 21.28 29.99
CA LYS A 189 15.55 20.71 30.67
C LYS A 189 14.68 21.78 31.33
N SER A 190 15.27 22.82 31.91
CA SER A 190 14.51 23.93 32.48
C SER A 190 13.67 24.69 31.43
N ILE A 191 14.07 24.63 30.15
CA ILE A 191 13.38 25.22 29.02
C ILE A 191 12.33 24.27 28.45
N GLY A 192 12.73 23.04 28.12
CA GLY A 192 11.85 22.04 27.49
C GLY A 192 10.68 21.60 28.36
N SER A 193 9.67 21.00 27.73
CA SER A 193 8.52 20.43 28.43
C SER A 193 8.78 19.03 28.96
N GLU A 194 7.91 18.58 29.88
CA GLU A 194 7.88 17.19 30.33
C GLU A 194 6.99 16.34 29.41
N PRO A 195 7.26 15.03 29.24
CA PRO A 195 8.45 14.32 29.70
C PRO A 195 9.71 14.78 28.95
N HIS A 196 10.78 15.04 29.68
CA HIS A 196 12.02 15.55 29.11
C HIS A 196 12.65 14.62 28.06
N GLU A 197 12.47 13.30 28.16
CA GLU A 197 13.00 12.36 27.16
C GLU A 197 12.36 12.53 25.77
N GLU A 198 11.23 13.21 25.68
CA GLU A 198 10.48 13.41 24.42
C GLU A 198 10.62 14.82 23.84
N HIS A 199 11.01 15.79 24.67
CA HIS A 199 10.99 17.20 24.32
C HIS A 199 12.36 17.87 24.43
N VAL A 200 13.36 17.21 24.99
CA VAL A 200 14.70 17.76 25.21
C VAL A 200 15.73 16.93 24.48
N PHE A 201 16.44 17.55 23.54
CA PHE A 201 17.41 16.89 22.68
C PHE A 201 18.75 17.60 22.73
N LEU A 202 19.84 16.85 22.90
CA LEU A 202 21.20 17.38 22.83
C LEU A 202 21.95 16.66 21.71
N VAL A 203 22.52 17.43 20.78
CA VAL A 203 23.36 16.90 19.71
C VAL A 203 24.77 17.45 19.81
N ALA A 204 25.77 16.64 19.49
CA ALA A 204 27.17 17.03 19.63
C ALA A 204 27.57 18.16 18.67
N ASN A 205 26.93 18.26 17.51
CA ASN A 205 27.13 19.32 16.53
C ASN A 205 25.90 19.45 15.62
N PHE A 206 25.84 20.54 14.84
CA PHE A 206 24.72 20.83 13.96
C PHE A 206 24.53 19.82 12.83
N SER A 207 25.57 19.07 12.44
CA SER A 207 25.42 17.99 11.45
C SER A 207 24.61 16.81 11.98
N GLN A 208 24.56 16.60 13.30
CA GLN A 208 23.74 15.55 13.92
C GLN A 208 22.30 16.00 14.19
N ILE A 209 21.97 17.27 13.97
CA ILE A 209 20.58 17.74 14.13
C ILE A 209 19.64 17.03 13.13
N GLU A 210 20.18 16.58 11.99
CA GLU A 210 19.45 15.82 10.97
C GLU A 210 18.95 14.47 11.50
N THR A 211 19.68 13.83 12.43
CA THR A 211 19.25 12.55 13.04
C THR A 211 18.08 12.74 14.01
N LEU A 212 17.89 13.95 14.53
CA LEU A 212 16.73 14.28 15.35
C LEU A 212 15.45 14.33 14.52
N THR A 213 15.52 14.49 13.20
CA THR A 213 14.34 14.52 12.33
C THR A 213 13.48 13.26 12.51
N SER A 214 14.09 12.08 12.62
CA SER A 214 13.38 10.82 12.84
C SER A 214 12.75 10.73 14.23
N ALA A 215 13.43 11.26 15.26
CA ALA A 215 12.89 11.34 16.61
C ALA A 215 11.71 12.32 16.68
N PHE A 216 11.85 13.50 16.06
CA PHE A 216 10.80 14.51 15.96
C PHE A 216 9.61 14.02 15.15
N GLN A 217 9.81 13.31 14.04
CA GLN A 217 8.74 12.68 13.28
C GLN A 217 7.91 11.73 14.15
N THR A 218 8.58 10.89 14.92
CA THR A 218 7.94 9.89 15.79
C THR A 218 7.18 10.52 16.97
N LYS A 219 7.61 11.72 17.42
CA LYS A 219 7.10 12.37 18.65
C LYS A 219 6.11 13.50 18.38
N LEU A 220 6.35 14.35 17.38
CA LEU A 220 5.37 15.37 16.93
C LEU A 220 4.16 14.72 16.24
N PHE A 221 4.40 13.59 15.59
CA PHE A 221 3.35 12.74 15.05
C PHE A 221 3.37 11.45 15.85
N PRO A 222 2.68 11.39 17.00
CA PRO A 222 2.62 10.16 17.78
C PRO A 222 2.25 9.00 16.87
N HIS A 223 2.84 7.83 17.12
CA HIS A 223 2.40 6.56 16.55
C HIS A 223 0.91 6.39 16.86
N MET A 224 0.07 6.91 15.97
CA MET A 224 -1.37 6.92 16.11
C MET A 224 -1.82 5.54 16.48
N CYS A 225 -1.30 4.51 15.80
CA CYS A 225 -1.53 3.06 16.00
C CYS A 225 -1.43 2.54 17.44
N SER A 226 -0.84 3.30 18.35
CA SER A 226 -0.60 2.91 19.75
C SER A 226 -1.41 3.74 20.76
N ILE A 227 -2.09 4.81 20.34
CA ILE A 227 -2.72 5.79 21.25
C ILE A 227 -4.25 5.81 21.13
N VAL A 228 -4.81 5.39 19.99
CA VAL A 228 -6.26 5.39 19.75
C VAL A 228 -6.71 4.01 19.26
N GLU A 229 -7.90 3.55 19.62
CA GLU A 229 -8.46 2.35 18.99
C GLU A 229 -8.91 2.66 17.55
N HIS A 230 -8.07 2.31 16.58
CA HIS A 230 -8.29 2.62 15.17
C HIS A 230 -9.33 1.75 14.48
N ARG A 231 -9.64 0.59 15.07
CA ARG A 231 -10.49 -0.45 14.48
C ARG A 231 -10.04 -0.83 13.06
N CYS A 232 -8.73 -0.84 12.81
CA CYS A 232 -8.17 -1.46 11.60
C CYS A 232 -8.38 -2.97 11.70
N ASP A 233 -8.91 -3.56 10.63
CA ASP A 233 -9.22 -4.98 10.58
C ASP A 233 -7.97 -5.87 10.58
N HIS A 234 -6.91 -5.44 9.88
CA HIS A 234 -5.64 -6.18 9.80
C HIS A 234 -4.46 -5.44 10.41
N PHE A 235 -3.87 -4.50 9.67
CA PHE A 235 -2.69 -3.77 10.11
C PHE A 235 -2.99 -2.29 10.23
N CYS A 236 -2.41 -1.65 11.24
CA CYS A 236 -2.34 -0.19 11.34
C CYS A 236 -0.91 0.24 11.10
N ILE A 237 -0.70 1.13 10.14
CA ILE A 237 0.61 1.69 9.82
C ILE A 237 0.60 3.17 10.17
N ASN A 238 1.60 3.60 10.95
CA ASN A 238 1.77 5.00 11.30
C ASN A 238 2.25 5.80 10.08
N THR A 239 1.66 6.97 9.87
CA THR A 239 2.07 7.92 8.84
C THR A 239 2.33 9.28 9.48
N PRO A 240 3.13 10.17 8.88
CA PRO A 240 3.33 11.52 9.45
C PRO A 240 1.98 12.23 9.65
N GLY A 241 1.58 12.39 10.91
CA GLY A 241 0.35 13.06 11.33
C GLY A 241 -0.93 12.23 11.29
N SER A 242 -0.88 10.94 10.93
CA SER A 242 -2.05 10.07 10.84
C SER A 242 -1.70 8.58 11.01
N TYR A 243 -2.65 7.71 10.77
CA TYR A 243 -2.45 6.29 10.50
C TYR A 243 -3.19 5.90 9.22
N GLU A 244 -2.76 4.82 8.59
CA GLU A 244 -3.51 4.14 7.54
C GLU A 244 -3.69 2.68 7.92
N CYS A 245 -4.89 2.14 7.70
CA CYS A 245 -5.10 0.71 7.82
C CYS A 245 -4.61 0.03 6.54
N ARG A 246 -3.89 -1.09 6.69
CA ARG A 246 -3.47 -1.92 5.56
C ARG A 246 -3.92 -3.35 5.74
N CYS A 247 -4.19 -3.99 4.62
CA CYS A 247 -4.66 -5.36 4.60
C CYS A 247 -3.50 -6.34 4.42
N LYS A 248 -3.66 -7.56 4.94
CA LYS A 248 -2.77 -8.69 4.66
C LYS A 248 -2.73 -8.93 3.15
N GLN A 249 -1.63 -9.55 2.68
CA GLN A 249 -1.50 -9.96 1.28
C GLN A 249 -2.79 -10.69 0.86
N GLY A 250 -3.42 -10.19 -0.20
CA GLY A 250 -4.63 -10.79 -0.73
C GLY A 250 -5.99 -10.27 -0.32
N TYR A 251 -5.97 -9.22 0.48
CA TYR A 251 -7.16 -8.50 0.87
C TYR A 251 -7.06 -7.07 0.35
N ILE A 252 -8.20 -6.50 -0.01
CA ILE A 252 -8.32 -5.11 -0.46
C ILE A 252 -8.94 -4.30 0.66
N LEU A 253 -8.39 -3.10 0.89
CA LEU A 253 -8.94 -2.14 1.85
C LEU A 253 -10.25 -1.58 1.29
N ASN A 254 -11.31 -1.71 2.08
CA ASN A 254 -12.64 -1.24 1.71
C ASN A 254 -12.71 0.30 1.70
N ALA A 255 -13.80 0.83 1.13
CA ALA A 255 -14.02 2.28 1.03
C ALA A 255 -14.09 3.00 2.39
N ASP A 256 -14.33 2.27 3.48
CA ASP A 256 -14.30 2.79 4.84
C ASP A 256 -12.87 3.02 5.39
N GLN A 257 -11.84 2.66 4.61
CA GLN A 257 -10.42 2.75 4.94
C GLN A 257 -10.02 2.01 6.22
N LYS A 258 -10.82 1.05 6.67
CA LYS A 258 -10.61 0.33 7.94
C LYS A 258 -10.77 -1.18 7.81
N THR A 259 -11.78 -1.63 7.07
CA THR A 259 -12.07 -3.05 6.91
C THR A 259 -11.42 -3.61 5.65
N CYS A 260 -11.09 -4.88 5.68
CA CYS A 260 -10.44 -5.58 4.59
C CYS A 260 -11.40 -6.64 4.04
N SER A 261 -11.63 -6.65 2.73
CA SER A 261 -12.37 -7.73 2.06
C SER A 261 -11.41 -8.61 1.27
N THR A 262 -11.70 -9.91 1.18
CA THR A 262 -11.03 -10.78 0.23
C THR A 262 -11.40 -10.31 -1.18
N GLN A 263 -10.41 -10.09 -2.03
CA GLN A 263 -10.70 -9.99 -3.46
C GLN A 263 -11.11 -11.38 -3.93
N ASP A 264 -12.31 -11.51 -4.49
CA ASP A 264 -12.70 -12.76 -5.13
C ASP A 264 -12.03 -12.85 -6.50
N LEU A 265 -10.85 -13.48 -6.52
CA LEU A 265 -10.08 -13.68 -7.73
C LEU A 265 -10.74 -14.70 -8.67
N CYS A 266 -11.69 -15.51 -8.17
CA CYS A 266 -12.53 -16.40 -8.98
C CYS A 266 -13.72 -15.65 -9.61
N ALA A 267 -14.18 -14.55 -9.02
CA ALA A 267 -15.23 -13.70 -9.61
C ALA A 267 -14.70 -12.75 -10.70
N VAL A 268 -13.38 -12.61 -10.84
CA VAL A 268 -12.78 -11.94 -11.99
C VAL A 268 -12.91 -12.87 -13.20
N GLU A 269 -13.53 -12.40 -14.28
CA GLU A 269 -13.88 -13.20 -15.49
C GLU A 269 -12.69 -13.90 -16.20
N LYS A 270 -11.45 -13.80 -15.69
CA LYS A 270 -10.24 -14.41 -16.26
C LYS A 270 -9.36 -15.09 -15.19
N HIS A 271 -9.89 -16.08 -14.47
CA HIS A 271 -9.03 -17.02 -13.74
C HIS A 271 -8.56 -18.16 -14.66
N ALA A 272 -7.46 -18.83 -14.30
CA ALA A 272 -6.81 -19.82 -15.15
C ALA A 272 -7.11 -21.28 -14.78
N CYS A 273 -8.03 -21.54 -13.85
CA CYS A 273 -8.46 -22.91 -13.52
C CYS A 273 -9.28 -23.53 -14.65
N GLU A 274 -8.99 -24.79 -14.97
CA GLU A 274 -9.77 -25.57 -15.93
C GLU A 274 -11.18 -25.88 -15.41
N GLN A 275 -11.30 -26.25 -14.14
CA GLN A 275 -12.56 -26.72 -13.54
C GLN A 275 -13.01 -25.81 -12.38
N ILE A 276 -12.72 -26.19 -11.14
CA ILE A 276 -13.22 -25.48 -9.95
C ILE A 276 -12.18 -24.45 -9.52
N CYS A 277 -12.58 -23.19 -9.39
CA CYS A 277 -11.77 -22.15 -8.77
C CYS A 277 -12.23 -21.95 -7.32
N VAL A 278 -11.32 -22.13 -6.36
CA VAL A 278 -11.57 -21.84 -4.95
C VAL A 278 -10.77 -20.61 -4.55
N ASN A 279 -11.48 -19.53 -4.20
CA ASN A 279 -10.83 -18.30 -3.78
C ASN A 279 -10.13 -18.50 -2.44
N THR A 280 -8.87 -18.06 -2.36
CA THR A 280 -8.09 -18.09 -1.12
C THR A 280 -7.62 -16.67 -0.79
N PRO A 281 -7.25 -16.37 0.46
CA PRO A 281 -6.70 -15.07 0.79
C PRO A 281 -5.46 -14.70 -0.05
N GLY A 282 -5.65 -13.90 -1.10
CA GLY A 282 -4.59 -13.42 -2.00
C GLY A 282 -4.19 -14.27 -3.15
N SER A 283 -4.92 -15.34 -3.39
CA SER A 283 -4.77 -16.17 -4.57
C SER A 283 -6.09 -16.87 -4.84
N TYR A 284 -6.07 -17.79 -5.78
CA TYR A 284 -7.05 -18.84 -5.89
C TYR A 284 -6.30 -20.16 -6.06
N VAL A 285 -6.96 -21.26 -5.70
CA VAL A 285 -6.47 -22.61 -5.99
C VAL A 285 -7.47 -23.30 -6.89
N CYS A 286 -6.96 -24.09 -7.83
CA CYS A 286 -7.80 -24.89 -8.70
C CYS A 286 -8.06 -26.24 -8.05
N GLN A 287 -9.29 -26.72 -8.17
CA GLN A 287 -9.70 -28.05 -7.76
C GLN A 287 -10.35 -28.77 -8.93
N CYS A 288 -10.29 -30.09 -8.89
CA CYS A 288 -10.85 -30.95 -9.93
C CYS A 288 -12.10 -31.66 -9.41
N TYR A 289 -12.98 -32.03 -10.34
CA TYR A 289 -14.09 -32.92 -10.05
C TYR A 289 -13.59 -34.32 -9.68
N GLU A 290 -14.47 -35.14 -9.10
CA GLU A 290 -14.15 -36.52 -8.71
C GLU A 290 -13.63 -37.33 -9.90
N GLY A 291 -12.53 -38.08 -9.71
CA GLY A 291 -11.86 -38.87 -10.76
C GLY A 291 -10.78 -38.14 -11.56
N TYR A 292 -10.46 -36.90 -11.18
CA TYR A 292 -9.41 -36.09 -11.80
C TYR A 292 -8.39 -35.62 -10.75
N GLU A 293 -7.11 -35.62 -11.11
CA GLU A 293 -6.02 -35.09 -10.30
C GLU A 293 -5.50 -33.78 -10.89
N LEU A 294 -5.10 -32.84 -10.03
CA LEU A 294 -4.54 -31.57 -10.46
C LEU A 294 -3.13 -31.80 -11.02
N ASP A 295 -2.87 -31.30 -12.23
CA ASP A 295 -1.59 -31.49 -12.91
C ASP A 295 -0.44 -30.68 -12.27
N ALA A 296 0.78 -30.86 -12.77
CA ALA A 296 1.98 -30.20 -12.23
C ALA A 296 1.97 -28.67 -12.35
N ASN A 297 1.11 -28.08 -13.21
CA ASN A 297 1.00 -26.63 -13.33
C ASN A 297 -0.02 -26.04 -12.34
N GLY A 298 -0.76 -26.88 -11.63
CA GLY A 298 -1.70 -26.50 -10.59
C GLY A 298 -2.98 -25.84 -11.12
N LYS A 299 -3.28 -25.99 -12.41
CA LYS A 299 -4.43 -25.35 -13.08
C LYS A 299 -5.27 -26.29 -13.92
N ASN A 300 -4.68 -27.32 -14.52
CA ASN A 300 -5.42 -28.32 -15.30
C ASN A 300 -5.68 -29.57 -14.47
N CYS A 301 -6.69 -30.33 -14.89
CA CYS A 301 -7.17 -31.53 -14.23
C CYS A 301 -7.00 -32.72 -15.17
N ILE A 302 -6.10 -33.63 -14.82
CA ILE A 302 -5.85 -34.87 -15.56
C ILE A 302 -6.72 -36.00 -15.00
N GLY A 303 -7.54 -36.62 -15.85
CA GLY A 303 -8.36 -37.75 -15.44
C GLY A 303 -7.57 -39.05 -15.45
N GLU A 304 -7.86 -39.97 -14.52
CA GLU A 304 -7.31 -41.33 -14.56
C GLU A 304 -7.69 -42.09 -15.85
N TYR A 305 -8.75 -41.66 -16.53
CA TYR A 305 -9.25 -42.27 -17.76
C TYR A 305 -8.54 -41.80 -19.04
N GLU A 306 -7.62 -40.83 -18.97
CA GLU A 306 -6.83 -40.40 -20.15
C GLU A 306 -5.48 -41.14 -20.27
N PHE A 307 -5.22 -42.12 -19.39
CA PHE A 307 -4.10 -43.06 -19.53
C PHE A 307 -4.47 -44.37 -20.26
N SER A 308 -5.67 -44.50 -20.82
CA SER A 308 -5.98 -45.62 -21.73
C SER A 308 -5.81 -45.24 -23.20
N CYS A 309 -4.65 -44.68 -23.57
CA CYS A 309 -4.03 -45.19 -24.79
C CYS A 309 -3.30 -46.46 -24.36
N PHE A 310 -3.90 -47.61 -24.67
CA PHE A 310 -3.23 -48.90 -24.66
C PHE A 310 -1.78 -48.72 -25.15
N PRO A 311 -0.76 -49.30 -24.50
CA PRO A 311 0.52 -49.40 -25.18
C PRO A 311 0.22 -50.11 -26.50
N VAL A 312 0.43 -49.43 -27.63
CA VAL A 312 0.31 -50.04 -28.95
C VAL A 312 1.39 -51.12 -28.96
N VAL A 313 1.02 -52.35 -28.62
CA VAL A 313 1.95 -53.47 -28.66
C VAL A 313 2.28 -53.62 -30.13
N ASP A 314 3.54 -53.34 -30.49
CA ASP A 314 4.00 -53.63 -31.84
C ASP A 314 4.24 -55.14 -31.95
N TYR A 315 3.17 -55.86 -32.34
CA TYR A 315 3.18 -57.30 -32.51
C TYR A 315 4.13 -57.76 -33.64
N CYS A 316 4.60 -56.83 -34.49
CA CYS A 316 5.54 -57.10 -35.58
C CYS A 316 7.01 -56.80 -35.22
N ALA A 317 7.29 -56.26 -34.02
CA ALA A 317 8.64 -55.83 -33.63
C ALA A 317 9.65 -56.99 -33.44
N VAL A 318 9.19 -58.24 -33.31
CA VAL A 318 10.05 -59.41 -33.10
C VAL A 318 9.93 -60.38 -34.28
N ASP A 319 11.02 -60.52 -35.04
CA ASP A 319 11.22 -61.56 -36.08
C ASP A 319 10.07 -61.67 -37.11
N ASN A 320 9.48 -60.52 -37.50
CA ASN A 320 8.32 -60.43 -38.41
C ASN A 320 7.16 -61.35 -38.00
N GLN A 321 7.13 -61.77 -36.74
CA GLN A 321 6.23 -62.72 -36.12
C GLN A 321 6.00 -64.02 -36.93
N GLY A 322 7.03 -64.43 -37.69
CA GLY A 322 7.02 -65.61 -38.55
C GLY A 322 6.28 -65.44 -39.89
N CYS A 323 5.99 -64.21 -40.33
CA CYS A 323 5.47 -63.93 -41.66
C CYS A 323 6.56 -64.10 -42.73
N GLN A 324 6.25 -64.79 -43.83
CA GLN A 324 7.21 -64.98 -44.93
C GLN A 324 7.50 -63.67 -45.69
N HIS A 325 6.52 -62.77 -45.80
CA HIS A 325 6.67 -61.49 -46.47
C HIS A 325 6.55 -60.33 -45.47
N GLU A 326 5.35 -59.79 -45.27
CA GLU A 326 5.16 -58.59 -44.45
C GLU A 326 4.24 -58.88 -43.27
N CYS A 327 4.64 -58.50 -42.06
CA CYS A 327 3.76 -58.42 -40.90
C CYS A 327 3.07 -57.05 -40.86
N VAL A 328 1.75 -57.03 -40.69
CA VAL A 328 0.97 -55.80 -40.56
C VAL A 328 0.36 -55.76 -39.16
N ASN A 329 0.73 -54.72 -38.41
CA ASN A 329 0.25 -54.51 -37.05
C ASN A 329 -1.20 -54.00 -37.04
N THR A 330 -1.99 -54.40 -36.04
CA THR A 330 -3.38 -53.97 -35.84
C THR A 330 -3.62 -53.57 -34.38
N GLU A 331 -4.79 -53.02 -34.08
CA GLU A 331 -5.13 -52.50 -32.74
C GLU A 331 -4.98 -53.55 -31.63
N ASP A 332 -5.33 -54.82 -31.90
CA ASP A 332 -5.31 -55.91 -30.91
C ASP A 332 -4.46 -57.15 -31.34
N SER A 333 -3.80 -57.13 -32.50
CA SER A 333 -3.08 -58.29 -33.05
C SER A 333 -2.17 -57.94 -34.25
N TYR A 334 -1.77 -58.93 -35.04
CA TYR A 334 -1.09 -58.77 -36.33
C TYR A 334 -1.61 -59.77 -37.38
N TYR A 335 -1.36 -59.50 -38.66
CA TYR A 335 -1.56 -60.47 -39.73
C TYR A 335 -0.46 -60.40 -40.79
N CYS A 336 -0.22 -61.51 -41.49
CA CYS A 336 0.76 -61.56 -42.56
C CYS A 336 0.14 -61.14 -43.91
N ARG A 337 0.84 -60.29 -44.66
CA ARG A 337 0.48 -59.83 -46.00
C ARG A 337 1.51 -60.32 -47.01
N CYS A 338 1.04 -60.82 -48.15
CA CYS A 338 1.88 -61.25 -49.25
C CYS A 338 2.08 -60.11 -50.27
N TYR A 339 3.25 -60.07 -50.91
CA TYR A 339 3.50 -59.16 -52.02
C TYR A 339 2.65 -59.49 -53.26
N PRO A 340 2.42 -58.52 -54.17
CA PRO A 340 1.64 -58.72 -55.38
C PRO A 340 2.09 -59.93 -56.19
N GLY A 341 1.15 -60.74 -56.67
CA GLY A 341 1.43 -62.00 -57.37
C GLY A 341 1.52 -63.25 -56.48
N PHE A 342 1.31 -63.10 -55.16
CA PHE A 342 1.26 -64.18 -54.19
C PHE A 342 -0.04 -64.14 -53.38
N ILE A 343 -0.49 -65.31 -52.92
CA ILE A 343 -1.60 -65.44 -51.97
C ILE A 343 -1.16 -66.13 -50.69
N LEU A 344 -1.74 -65.69 -49.58
CA LEU A 344 -1.47 -66.21 -48.26
C LEU A 344 -2.03 -67.63 -48.13
N ASN A 345 -1.21 -68.55 -47.62
CA ASN A 345 -1.60 -69.92 -47.38
C ASN A 345 -2.53 -70.05 -46.15
N PRO A 346 -3.22 -71.20 -45.99
CA PRO A 346 -4.09 -71.44 -44.84
C PRO A 346 -3.37 -71.40 -43.48
N ASP A 347 -2.04 -71.54 -43.47
CA ASP A 347 -1.20 -71.38 -42.27
C ASP A 347 -1.09 -69.92 -41.80
N LYS A 348 -1.61 -68.97 -42.59
CA LYS A 348 -1.62 -67.53 -42.36
C LYS A 348 -0.22 -66.90 -42.24
N ARG A 349 0.84 -67.60 -42.64
CA ARG A 349 2.22 -67.16 -42.49
C ARG A 349 3.02 -67.21 -43.79
N THR A 350 2.79 -68.23 -44.61
CA THR A 350 3.53 -68.41 -45.87
C THR A 350 2.71 -67.97 -47.07
N CYS A 351 3.40 -67.61 -48.15
CA CYS A 351 2.86 -67.06 -49.38
C CYS A 351 3.21 -67.99 -50.54
N ARG A 352 2.21 -68.34 -51.36
CA ARG A 352 2.42 -69.11 -52.60
C ARG A 352 2.11 -68.27 -53.82
N ILE A 353 2.80 -68.53 -54.92
CA ILE A 353 2.59 -67.81 -56.19
C ILE A 353 1.15 -68.04 -56.65
N LEU A 354 0.50 -66.97 -57.09
CA LEU A 354 -0.75 -67.03 -57.84
C LEU A 354 -0.47 -67.68 -59.19
N SER A 355 -0.72 -68.99 -59.31
CA SER A 355 -0.68 -69.64 -60.62
C SER A 355 -1.80 -69.07 -61.49
N LYS A 356 -1.49 -68.72 -62.74
CA LYS A 356 -2.43 -68.15 -63.73
C LYS A 356 -3.64 -69.06 -64.07
N VAL A 357 -3.79 -70.20 -63.40
CA VAL A 357 -4.85 -71.19 -63.67
C VAL A 357 -6.08 -70.97 -62.77
N SER A 358 -5.99 -70.17 -61.70
CA SER A 358 -7.12 -69.96 -60.77
C SER A 358 -8.08 -68.83 -61.16
N PHE A 359 -7.80 -68.09 -62.24
CA PHE A 359 -8.61 -66.93 -62.65
C PHE A 359 -9.93 -67.32 -63.35
N TYR A 360 -10.11 -68.58 -63.76
CA TYR A 360 -11.24 -69.00 -64.61
C TYR A 360 -12.45 -69.59 -63.88
N GLN A 361 -12.46 -69.68 -62.54
CA GLN A 361 -13.51 -70.42 -61.83
C GLN A 361 -14.35 -69.64 -60.81
N SER A 362 -14.19 -68.31 -60.63
CA SER A 362 -15.04 -67.62 -59.63
C SER A 362 -15.94 -66.50 -60.11
N TRP A 363 -15.80 -65.94 -61.32
CA TRP A 363 -16.78 -64.95 -61.80
C TRP A 363 -17.14 -65.15 -63.27
N GLY A 364 -18.44 -65.39 -63.47
CA GLY A 364 -19.10 -65.54 -64.76
C GLY A 364 -18.97 -64.29 -65.63
N GLY A 365 -19.15 -64.53 -66.93
CA GLY A 365 -18.69 -63.68 -68.00
C GLY A 365 -19.19 -62.24 -67.98
N TYR A 366 -18.34 -61.37 -68.51
CA TYR A 366 -18.73 -60.39 -69.53
C TYR A 366 -17.57 -60.26 -70.53
N LYS A 367 -17.92 -60.33 -71.81
CA LYS A 367 -17.04 -59.99 -72.94
C LYS A 367 -16.66 -58.51 -72.88
N ALA A 368 -15.44 -58.21 -73.33
CA ALA A 368 -15.19 -57.03 -74.17
C ALA A 368 -13.89 -57.25 -74.98
N GLU A 369 -14.08 -57.55 -76.28
CA GLU A 369 -13.30 -57.03 -77.42
C GLU A 369 -13.23 -55.48 -77.31
N GLU A 370 -12.27 -54.67 -77.75
CA GLU A 370 -11.14 -54.63 -78.71
C GLU A 370 -10.15 -53.58 -78.11
N ASN A 371 -8.84 -53.61 -78.31
CA ASN A 371 -8.11 -53.37 -79.57
C ASN A 371 -6.68 -53.90 -79.44
#